data_AF-A0A1K1LND9-F1
#
_entry.id   AF-A0A1K1LND9-F1
#
_cell.length_a   1.000
_cell.length_b   1.000
_cell.length_c   1.000
_cell.angle_alpha   90.00
_cell.angle_beta   90.00
_cell.angle_gamma   90.00
#
_symmetry.space_group_name_H-M   'P 1'
#
loop_
_entity.id
_entity.type
_entity.pdbx_description
1 polymer ?
#
loop_
_entity_poly.entity_id
_entity_poly.type
_entity_poly.pdbx_seq_one_letter_code
_entity_poly.pdbx_strand_id
1 'polypeptide(L)'
;MTDRKSLVDVRMTASVVTDFYRNGVTSFIIVSSDSDYWGLIESLPDATFLVMYEYEKCGSAIKNALTQHGIYYCSIDDFCSAGTEDMKRAVLFAELEKHLPTLIGENPLDLTHKLYEESRVTATKKEMENFCNRYVKTLKLKIVEGKFVIEIQK
;
A
#
# COMPACT_ATOMS: atom_id res chain seq x y z
N MET A 1 13.59 14.55 -6.59
CA MET A 1 12.19 14.24 -6.26
C MET A 1 11.38 15.46 -5.78
N THR A 2 11.93 16.68 -5.84
CA THR A 2 11.35 17.86 -5.18
C THR A 2 10.38 18.66 -6.06
N ASP A 3 10.50 18.62 -7.40
CA ASP A 3 9.65 19.38 -8.33
C ASP A 3 8.21 18.85 -8.49
N ARG A 4 7.86 17.71 -7.89
CA ARG A 4 6.53 17.11 -8.04
C ARG A 4 5.62 17.31 -6.84
N LYS A 5 6.15 17.71 -5.67
CA LYS A 5 5.36 17.77 -4.44
C LYS A 5 4.32 18.89 -4.51
N SER A 6 4.75 20.11 -4.83
CA SER A 6 3.85 21.27 -4.98
C SER A 6 2.78 21.08 -6.06
N LEU A 7 3.10 20.40 -7.17
CA LEU A 7 2.12 20.11 -8.22
C LEU A 7 1.03 19.14 -7.76
N VAL A 8 1.38 18.15 -6.92
CA VAL A 8 0.41 17.21 -6.34
C VAL A 8 -0.54 17.95 -5.41
N ASP A 9 -0.02 18.85 -4.57
CA ASP A 9 -0.83 19.62 -3.61
C ASP A 9 -1.83 20.54 -4.32
N VAL A 10 -1.38 21.24 -5.38
CA VAL A 10 -2.25 22.08 -6.22
C VAL A 10 -3.31 21.25 -6.92
N ARG A 11 -2.94 20.11 -7.51
CA ARG A 11 -3.90 19.25 -8.22
C ARG A 11 -4.94 18.66 -7.28
N MET A 12 -4.53 18.26 -6.08
CA MET A 12 -5.42 17.72 -5.05
C MET A 12 -6.42 18.80 -4.61
N THR A 13 -5.94 20.00 -4.30
CA THR A 13 -6.77 21.16 -3.94
C THR A 13 -7.79 21.49 -5.03
N ALA A 14 -7.33 21.61 -6.28
CA ALA A 14 -8.20 21.92 -7.41
C ALA A 14 -9.26 20.82 -7.65
N SER A 15 -8.90 19.56 -7.42
CA SER A 15 -9.82 18.42 -7.58
C SER A 15 -10.91 18.43 -6.50
N VAL A 16 -10.54 18.59 -5.23
CA VAL A 16 -11.50 18.67 -4.11
C VAL A 16 -12.49 19.83 -4.30
N VAL A 17 -11.99 21.01 -4.67
CA VAL A 17 -12.84 22.19 -4.94
C VAL A 17 -13.76 21.93 -6.14
N THR A 18 -13.26 21.31 -7.21
CA THR A 18 -14.07 20.96 -8.38
C THR A 18 -15.16 19.95 -8.02
N ASP A 19 -14.82 18.91 -7.26
CA ASP A 19 -15.76 17.87 -6.85
C ASP A 19 -16.84 18.44 -5.91
N PHE A 20 -16.48 19.35 -5.01
CA PHE A 20 -17.42 20.01 -4.13
C PHE A 20 -18.42 20.88 -4.90
N TYR A 21 -17.93 21.82 -5.71
CA TYR A 21 -18.80 22.81 -6.35
C TYR A 21 -19.49 22.31 -7.62
N ARG A 22 -18.87 21.41 -8.39
CA ARG A 22 -19.44 20.92 -9.66
C ARG A 22 -20.11 19.57 -9.53
N ASN A 23 -19.53 18.66 -8.75
CA ASN A 23 -19.98 17.28 -8.69
C ASN A 23 -20.86 16.98 -7.46
N GLY A 24 -21.05 17.96 -6.57
CA GLY A 24 -21.90 17.84 -5.39
C GLY A 24 -21.35 16.90 -4.32
N VAL A 25 -20.05 16.62 -4.34
CA VAL A 25 -19.39 15.79 -3.33
C VAL A 25 -19.20 16.62 -2.06
N THR A 26 -19.85 16.25 -0.97
CA THR A 26 -19.82 17.04 0.28
C THR A 26 -18.91 16.46 1.35
N SER A 27 -18.31 15.29 1.12
CA SER A 27 -17.52 14.59 2.14
C SER A 27 -16.22 14.05 1.55
N PHE A 28 -15.11 14.31 2.24
CA PHE A 28 -13.76 13.99 1.77
C PHE A 28 -12.94 13.28 2.83
N ILE A 29 -12.10 12.33 2.40
CA ILE A 29 -11.05 11.75 3.23
C ILE A 29 -9.72 12.30 2.72
N ILE A 30 -9.01 13.05 3.57
CA ILE A 30 -7.68 13.56 3.28
C ILE A 30 -6.66 12.67 3.98
N VAL A 31 -5.82 12.02 3.19
CA VAL A 31 -4.74 11.16 3.69
C VAL A 31 -3.42 11.88 3.43
N SER A 32 -2.98 12.70 4.39
CA SER A 32 -1.71 13.40 4.30
C SER A 32 -1.21 13.97 5.64
N SER A 33 0.11 14.09 5.77
CA SER A 33 0.80 14.70 6.91
C SER A 33 1.22 16.14 6.64
N ASP A 34 0.93 16.66 5.45
CA ASP A 34 1.26 18.05 5.12
C ASP A 34 0.28 19.01 5.81
N SER A 35 0.81 20.09 6.38
CA SER A 35 -0.01 21.13 6.99
C SER A 35 -0.76 21.97 5.97
N ASP A 36 -0.29 22.00 4.71
CA ASP A 36 -0.82 22.90 3.68
C ASP A 36 -2.29 22.61 3.30
N TYR A 37 -2.81 21.40 3.57
CA TYR A 37 -4.22 21.09 3.36
C TYR A 37 -5.16 21.76 4.38
N TRP A 38 -4.64 22.34 5.47
CA TRP A 38 -5.46 23.12 6.38
C TRP A 38 -6.17 24.27 5.65
N GLY A 39 -5.46 24.96 4.76
CA GLY A 39 -6.06 26.03 3.94
C GLY A 39 -7.18 25.52 3.02
N LEU A 40 -7.09 24.28 2.52
CA LEU A 40 -8.17 23.65 1.74
C LEU A 40 -9.41 23.39 2.61
N ILE A 41 -9.20 22.84 3.82
CA ILE A 41 -10.28 22.56 4.77
C ILE A 41 -11.00 23.85 5.15
N GLU A 42 -10.26 24.90 5.50
CA GLU A 42 -10.84 26.22 5.85
C GLU A 42 -11.58 26.87 4.68
N SER A 43 -11.15 26.60 3.44
CA SER A 43 -11.78 27.16 2.24
C SER A 43 -13.11 26.50 1.87
N LEU A 44 -13.45 25.38 2.52
CA LEU A 44 -14.68 24.60 2.26
C LEU A 44 -15.42 24.32 3.57
N PRO A 45 -15.95 25.35 4.26
CA PRO A 45 -16.55 25.20 5.59
C PRO A 45 -17.81 24.32 5.61
N ASP A 46 -18.48 24.18 4.46
CA ASP A 46 -19.68 23.34 4.31
C ASP A 46 -19.36 21.89 3.92
N ALA A 47 -18.08 21.55 3.70
CA ALA A 47 -17.64 20.20 3.43
C ALA A 47 -17.32 19.45 4.72
N THR A 48 -17.60 18.15 4.74
CA THR A 48 -17.23 17.25 5.85
C THR A 48 -15.89 16.59 5.55
N PHE A 49 -14.95 16.66 6.50
CA PHE A 49 -13.63 16.06 6.34
C PHE A 49 -13.35 14.97 7.38
N LEU A 50 -12.67 13.92 6.93
CA LEU A 50 -11.91 12.98 7.76
C LEU A 50 -10.42 13.12 7.39
N VAL A 51 -9.55 13.37 8.35
CA VAL A 51 -8.11 13.55 8.12
C VAL A 51 -7.31 12.40 8.70
N MET A 52 -6.50 11.76 7.86
CA MET A 52 -5.60 10.67 8.24
C MET A 52 -4.16 11.13 8.05
N TYR A 53 -3.34 11.06 9.11
CA TYR A 53 -1.93 11.50 9.08
C TYR A 53 -0.96 10.37 9.48
N GLU A 54 0.31 10.45 9.08
CA GLU A 54 1.34 9.52 9.59
C GLU A 54 1.67 9.83 11.05
N TYR A 55 1.65 8.80 11.89
CA TYR A 55 1.88 8.90 13.33
C TYR A 55 3.18 9.65 13.66
N GLU A 56 4.27 9.29 12.99
CA GLU A 56 5.62 9.81 13.23
C GLU A 56 5.86 11.24 12.69
N LYS A 57 4.99 11.75 11.81
CA LYS A 57 5.22 13.02 11.08
C LYS A 57 4.24 14.14 11.44
N CYS A 58 3.30 13.91 12.34
CA CYS A 58 2.25 14.89 12.63
C CYS A 58 2.53 15.73 13.89
N GLY A 59 2.82 17.03 13.68
CA GLY A 59 3.01 18.01 14.74
C GLY A 59 1.73 18.33 15.52
N SER A 60 1.86 18.86 16.74
CA SER A 60 0.72 19.18 17.62
C SER A 60 -0.22 20.26 17.05
N ALA A 61 0.28 21.15 16.20
CA ALA A 61 -0.48 22.28 15.65
C ALA A 61 -1.70 21.83 14.83
N ILE A 62 -1.52 20.89 13.89
CA ILE A 62 -2.63 20.42 13.04
C ILE A 62 -3.65 19.61 13.83
N LYS A 63 -3.22 18.80 14.80
CA LYS A 63 -4.13 18.05 15.69
C LYS A 63 -5.02 19.00 16.50
N ASN A 64 -4.42 20.08 17.02
CA ASN A 64 -5.16 21.11 17.75
C ASN A 64 -6.18 21.81 16.83
N ALA A 65 -5.77 22.19 15.61
CA ALA A 65 -6.65 22.84 14.64
C ALA A 65 -7.85 21.95 14.28
N LEU A 66 -7.61 20.66 13.97
CA LEU A 66 -8.65 19.68 13.68
C LEU A 66 -9.61 19.49 14.86
N THR A 67 -9.08 19.38 16.08
CA THR A 67 -9.88 19.25 17.31
C THR A 67 -10.76 20.48 17.53
N GLN A 68 -10.19 21.68 17.40
CA GLN A 68 -10.91 22.95 17.61
C GLN A 68 -12.07 23.14 16.62
N HIS A 69 -11.92 22.65 15.40
CA HIS A 69 -12.93 22.78 14.34
C HIS A 69 -13.85 21.56 14.24
N GLY A 70 -13.77 20.62 15.19
CA GLY A 70 -14.63 19.44 15.22
C GLY A 70 -14.42 18.47 14.05
N ILE A 71 -13.24 18.47 13.45
CA ILE A 71 -12.90 17.62 12.30
C ILE A 71 -12.40 16.28 12.81
N TYR A 72 -12.97 15.19 12.30
CA TYR A 72 -12.53 13.84 12.65
C TYR A 72 -11.13 13.57 12.09
N TYR A 73 -10.26 12.99 12.91
CA TYR A 73 -8.93 12.60 12.46
C TYR A 73 -8.42 11.34 13.14
N CYS A 74 -7.52 10.62 12.47
CA CYS A 74 -6.80 9.49 13.03
C CYS A 74 -5.36 9.41 12.48
N SER A 75 -4.50 8.67 13.19
CA SER A 75 -3.15 8.36 12.73
C SER A 75 -3.12 7.03 11.98
N ILE A 76 -2.25 6.94 10.97
CA ILE A 76 -1.80 5.70 10.35
C ILE A 76 -0.28 5.56 10.48
N ASP A 77 0.24 4.35 10.32
CA ASP A 77 1.66 4.07 10.60
C ASP A 77 2.61 4.71 9.57
N ASP A 78 2.37 4.51 8.27
CA ASP A 78 3.20 5.03 7.17
C ASP A 78 2.34 5.14 5.89
N PHE A 79 2.40 6.25 5.16
CA PHE A 79 1.68 6.40 3.87
C PHE A 79 2.30 5.56 2.76
N CYS A 80 3.62 5.36 2.81
CA CYS A 80 4.38 4.80 1.71
C CYS A 80 5.68 4.20 2.24
N SER A 81 5.60 3.04 2.87
CA SER A 81 6.80 2.38 3.35
C SER A 81 7.59 1.79 2.16
N ALA A 82 8.90 2.04 2.15
CA ALA A 82 9.87 1.27 1.38
C ALA A 82 9.87 -0.24 1.72
N GLY A 83 9.09 -0.66 2.72
CA GLY A 83 8.85 -2.04 3.13
C GLY A 83 7.73 -2.76 2.36
N THR A 84 7.04 -2.12 1.41
CA THR A 84 6.03 -2.82 0.59
C THR A 84 6.60 -4.00 -0.16
N GLU A 85 7.87 -3.96 -0.58
CA GLU A 85 8.49 -5.09 -1.29
C GLU A 85 8.75 -6.29 -0.37
N ASP A 86 9.18 -6.05 0.87
CA ASP A 86 9.33 -7.12 1.86
C ASP A 86 7.99 -7.72 2.25
N MET A 87 6.96 -6.88 2.40
CA MET A 87 5.60 -7.35 2.69
C MET A 87 5.02 -8.16 1.53
N LYS A 88 5.15 -7.66 0.28
CA LYS A 88 4.76 -8.41 -0.93
C LYS A 88 5.46 -9.76 -0.97
N ARG A 89 6.77 -9.79 -0.75
CA ARG A 89 7.56 -11.03 -0.77
C ARG A 89 7.12 -11.99 0.33
N ALA A 90 6.88 -11.50 1.55
CA ALA A 90 6.41 -12.33 2.66
C ALA A 90 5.05 -12.97 2.35
N VAL A 91 4.11 -12.20 1.79
CA VAL A 91 2.80 -12.71 1.37
C VAL A 91 2.95 -13.75 0.25
N LEU A 92 3.78 -13.48 -0.77
CA LEU A 92 4.00 -14.43 -1.87
C LEU A 92 4.68 -15.72 -1.41
N PHE A 93 5.59 -15.67 -0.43
CA PHE A 93 6.17 -16.87 0.16
C PHE A 93 5.16 -17.66 0.99
N ALA A 94 4.32 -16.98 1.79
CA ALA A 94 3.27 -17.66 2.53
C ALA A 94 2.26 -18.34 1.59
N GLU A 95 1.97 -17.76 0.43
CA GLU A 95 1.13 -18.40 -0.59
C GLU A 95 1.85 -19.58 -1.25
N LEU A 96 3.13 -19.41 -1.63
CA LEU A 96 3.93 -20.49 -2.23
C LEU A 96 4.02 -21.71 -1.31
N GLU A 97 4.20 -21.50 -0.01
CA GLU A 97 4.27 -22.57 1.01
C GLU A 97 3.01 -23.46 1.00
N LYS A 98 1.84 -22.92 0.66
CA LYS A 98 0.58 -23.69 0.58
C LYS A 98 0.53 -24.62 -0.64
N HIS A 99 1.21 -24.26 -1.74
CA HIS A 99 1.24 -25.06 -2.97
C HIS A 99 2.39 -26.07 -3.00
N LEU A 100 3.37 -25.98 -2.07
CA LEU A 100 4.49 -26.94 -2.00
C LEU A 100 4.06 -28.41 -1.95
N PRO A 101 3.01 -28.82 -1.19
CA PRO A 101 2.57 -30.21 -1.14
C PRO A 101 2.06 -30.76 -2.49
N THR A 102 1.58 -29.90 -3.38
CA THR A 102 1.00 -30.28 -4.69
C THR A 102 1.86 -29.85 -5.88
N LEU A 103 3.09 -29.39 -5.63
CA LEU A 103 3.99 -28.82 -6.64
C LEU A 103 4.36 -29.77 -7.79
N ILE A 104 4.32 -31.08 -7.56
CA ILE A 104 4.80 -32.08 -8.52
C ILE A 104 3.95 -32.05 -9.80
N GLY A 105 4.59 -31.68 -10.92
CA GLY A 105 3.95 -31.59 -12.23
C GLY A 105 3.44 -30.20 -12.59
N GLU A 106 3.51 -29.23 -11.68
CA GLU A 106 3.11 -27.85 -11.97
C GLU A 106 4.18 -27.09 -12.75
N ASN A 107 3.73 -26.18 -13.63
CA ASN A 107 4.61 -25.26 -14.33
C ASN A 107 5.00 -24.09 -13.40
N PRO A 108 6.29 -23.78 -13.23
CA PRO A 108 6.73 -22.71 -12.33
C PRO A 108 6.16 -21.31 -12.63
N LEU A 109 5.93 -20.98 -13.91
CA LEU A 109 5.36 -19.69 -14.30
C LEU A 109 3.85 -19.65 -14.02
N ASP A 110 3.13 -20.71 -14.34
CA ASP A 110 1.68 -20.78 -14.08
C ASP A 110 1.40 -20.76 -12.57
N LEU A 111 2.20 -21.48 -11.78
CA LEU A 111 2.17 -21.38 -10.33
C LEU A 111 2.43 -19.94 -9.88
N THR A 112 3.48 -19.30 -10.42
CA THR A 112 3.78 -17.90 -10.06
C THR A 112 2.60 -16.99 -10.34
N HIS A 113 1.95 -17.09 -11.50
CA HIS A 113 0.76 -16.30 -11.82
C HIS A 113 -0.37 -16.52 -10.82
N LYS A 114 -0.62 -17.79 -10.46
CA LYS A 114 -1.61 -18.16 -9.46
C LYS A 114 -1.32 -17.56 -8.09
N LEU A 115 -0.05 -17.53 -7.65
CA LEU A 115 0.34 -16.92 -6.37
C LEU A 115 -0.04 -15.43 -6.33
N TYR A 116 0.29 -14.68 -7.37
CA TYR A 116 -0.02 -13.24 -7.43
C TYR A 116 -1.53 -12.97 -7.51
N GLU A 117 -2.29 -13.84 -8.19
CA GLU A 117 -3.75 -13.76 -8.28
C GLU A 117 -4.40 -14.02 -6.90
N GLU A 118 -4.03 -15.12 -6.25
CA GLU A 118 -4.56 -15.51 -4.94
C GLU A 118 -4.16 -14.50 -3.84
N SER A 119 -2.94 -13.98 -3.91
CA SER A 119 -2.45 -12.99 -2.95
C SER A 119 -2.91 -11.56 -3.22
N ARG A 120 -3.56 -11.30 -4.36
CA ARG A 120 -3.96 -9.96 -4.84
C ARG A 120 -2.80 -8.96 -4.89
N VAL A 121 -1.57 -9.44 -5.05
CA VAL A 121 -0.39 -8.58 -5.18
C VAL A 121 -0.31 -8.11 -6.63
N THR A 122 -0.30 -6.80 -6.84
CA THR A 122 -0.10 -6.24 -8.19
C THR A 122 1.37 -6.27 -8.56
N ALA A 123 1.67 -6.80 -9.75
CA ALA A 123 3.02 -6.84 -10.31
C ALA A 123 3.00 -6.79 -11.84
N THR A 124 4.09 -6.31 -12.42
CA THR A 124 4.38 -6.39 -13.84
C THR A 124 4.81 -7.81 -14.22
N LYS A 125 4.70 -8.15 -15.51
CA LYS A 125 5.18 -9.44 -16.04
C LYS A 125 6.66 -9.70 -15.69
N LYS A 126 7.49 -8.66 -15.77
CA LYS A 126 8.91 -8.74 -15.43
C LYS A 126 9.16 -9.04 -13.95
N GLU A 127 8.37 -8.47 -13.04
CA GLU A 127 8.46 -8.76 -11.60
C GLU A 127 8.04 -10.21 -11.30
N MET A 128 6.98 -10.69 -11.96
CA MET A 128 6.55 -12.10 -11.87
C MET A 128 7.65 -13.06 -12.37
N GLU A 129 8.23 -12.79 -13.54
CA GLU A 129 9.35 -13.58 -14.10
C GLU A 129 10.56 -13.59 -13.16
N ASN A 130 10.92 -12.43 -12.60
CA ASN A 130 12.01 -12.31 -11.65
C ASN A 130 11.75 -13.14 -10.39
N PHE A 131 10.53 -13.08 -9.83
CA PHE A 131 10.15 -13.88 -8.67
C PHE A 131 10.21 -15.38 -8.98
N CYS A 132 9.64 -15.80 -10.12
CA CYS A 132 9.67 -17.19 -10.58
C CYS A 132 11.10 -17.72 -10.69
N ASN A 133 11.97 -16.98 -11.39
CA ASN A 133 13.36 -17.38 -11.61
C ASN A 133 14.17 -17.42 -10.32
N ARG A 134 13.93 -16.50 -9.38
CA ARG A 134 14.70 -16.37 -8.15
C ARG A 134 14.29 -17.36 -7.08
N TYR A 135 13.00 -17.70 -6.99
CA TYR A 135 12.44 -18.41 -5.83
C TYR A 135 11.71 -19.72 -6.19
N VAL A 136 10.94 -19.74 -7.27
CA VAL A 136 10.12 -20.92 -7.63
C VAL A 136 10.98 -21.96 -8.37
N LYS A 137 11.84 -21.52 -9.29
CA LYS A 137 12.75 -22.43 -10.03
C LYS A 137 13.94 -22.92 -9.21
N THR A 138 14.20 -22.30 -8.06
CA THR A 138 15.35 -22.59 -7.20
C THR A 138 14.97 -23.39 -5.94
N LEU A 139 13.72 -23.85 -5.84
CA LEU A 139 13.24 -24.73 -4.77
C LEU A 139 14.13 -25.97 -4.66
N LYS A 140 14.47 -26.36 -3.43
CA LYS A 140 15.30 -27.53 -3.15
C LYS A 140 14.59 -28.50 -2.22
N LEU A 141 14.90 -29.77 -2.37
CA LEU A 141 14.47 -30.82 -1.46
C LEU A 141 15.47 -30.92 -0.31
N LYS A 142 14.99 -30.95 0.93
CA LYS A 142 15.79 -31.08 2.15
C LYS A 142 15.22 -32.17 3.03
N ILE A 143 16.07 -32.81 3.83
CA ILE A 143 15.63 -33.76 4.85
C ILE A 143 15.64 -33.04 6.20
N VAL A 144 14.48 -33.00 6.85
CA VAL A 144 14.31 -32.48 8.21
C VAL A 144 13.62 -33.56 9.03
N GLU A 145 14.24 -34.00 10.12
CA GLU A 145 13.71 -35.06 11.00
C GLU A 145 13.31 -36.36 10.25
N GLY A 146 14.10 -36.73 9.23
CA GLY A 146 13.85 -37.93 8.42
C GLY A 146 12.73 -37.80 7.39
N LYS A 147 12.15 -36.61 7.20
CA LYS A 147 11.12 -36.34 6.18
C LYS A 147 11.65 -35.41 5.09
N PHE A 148 11.22 -35.65 3.86
CA PHE A 148 11.48 -34.72 2.74
C PHE A 148 10.59 -33.49 2.86
N VAL A 149 11.20 -32.31 2.80
CA VAL A 149 10.54 -31.00 2.83
C VAL A 149 11.10 -30.15 1.70
N ILE A 150 10.25 -29.38 1.03
CA ILE A 150 10.69 -28.42 0.01
C ILE A 150 11.07 -27.11 0.70
N GLU A 151 12.25 -26.59 0.40
CA GLU A 151 12.81 -25.37 0.99
C GLU A 151 12.88 -24.23 -0.05
N ILE A 152 12.34 -23.07 0.31
CA ILE A 152 12.47 -21.83 -0.46
C ILE A 152 13.82 -21.18 -0.16
N GLN A 153 14.62 -20.95 -1.20
CA GLN A 153 15.92 -20.27 -1.08
C GLN A 153 15.70 -18.75 -0.99
N LYS A 154 15.81 -18.16 0.21
CA LYS A 154 15.53 -16.73 0.47
C LYS A 154 16.67 -15.80 0.06
#